data_AF-A0A6A6F2E3-F1
#
_entry.id   AF-A0A6A6F2E3-F1
#
_cell.length_a   1.000
_cell.length_b   1.000
_cell.length_c   1.000
_cell.angle_alpha   90.00
_cell.angle_beta   90.00
_cell.angle_gamma   90.00
#
_symmetry.space_group_name_H-M   'P 1'
#
loop_
_entity.id
_entity.type
_entity.pdbx_description
1 polymer ?
#
loop_
_entity_poly.entity_id
_entity_poly.type
_entity_poly.pdbx_seq_one_letter_code
_entity_poly.pdbx_strand_id
1 'polypeptide(L)' 'MRVMVIANDDNETNGRRLVFAVNSEVKNTALKKYKSKHGTHSNIATLQIDADTPEQDQEAELSRALEESERQYRGKVG' A
#
# COMPACT_ATOMS: atom_id res chain seq x y z
N MET A 1 -3.22 7.21 14.62
CA MET A 1 -2.98 6.07 13.70
C MET A 1 -1.79 6.47 12.84
N ARG A 2 -0.72 5.69 12.78
CA ARG A 2 0.40 5.95 11.86
C ARG A 2 0.63 4.68 11.05
N VAL A 3 0.20 4.72 9.79
CA VAL A 3 0.62 3.75 8.78
C VAL A 3 1.92 4.30 8.23
N MET A 4 2.96 3.47 8.19
CA MET A 4 4.23 3.89 7.60
C MET A 4 4.12 3.65 6.09
N VAL A 5 4.34 4.72 5.31
CA VAL A 5 4.46 4.62 3.86
C VAL A 5 5.95 4.53 3.55
N ILE A 6 6.34 3.45 2.90
CA ILE A 6 7.72 3.24 2.43
C ILE A 6 7.68 3.31 0.92
N ALA A 7 8.41 4.25 0.34
CA ALA A 7 8.60 4.36 -1.11
C ALA A 7 9.89 3.65 -1.49
N ASN A 8 9.81 2.70 -2.42
CA ASN A 8 10.96 2.05 -3.03
C ASN A 8 10.87 2.23 -4.55
N ASP A 9 11.99 2.58 -5.16
CA ASP A 9 12.15 2.50 -6.62
C ASP A 9 12.43 1.05 -6.99
N ASP A 10 11.49 0.42 -7.68
CA ASP A 10 11.58 -0.97 -8.10
C ASP A 10 12.17 -1.00 -9.52
N ASN A 11 13.50 -1.03 -9.61
CA ASN A 11 14.26 -0.94 -10.88
C ASN A 11 13.94 -2.08 -11.88
N GLU A 12 13.24 -3.14 -11.47
CA GLU A 12 12.84 -4.26 -12.33
C GLU A 12 11.49 -4.05 -13.05
N THR A 13 10.70 -3.02 -12.69
CA THR A 13 9.35 -2.80 -13.26
C THR A 13 9.09 -1.39 -13.79
N ASN A 14 10.12 -0.54 -13.93
CA ASN A 14 9.97 0.88 -14.33
C ASN A 14 8.86 1.62 -13.54
N GLY A 15 8.70 1.31 -12.26
CA GLY A 15 7.59 1.83 -11.47
C GLY A 15 7.98 2.24 -10.05
N ARG A 16 7.22 3.19 -9.50
CA ARG A 16 7.30 3.58 -8.09
C ARG A 16 6.37 2.72 -7.26
N ARG A 17 6.91 2.07 -6.23
CA ARG A 17 6.15 1.23 -5.32
C ARG A 17 6.04 1.89 -3.94
N LEU A 18 4.81 2.14 -3.51
CA LEU A 18 4.46 2.60 -2.17
C LEU A 18 3.89 1.44 -1.36
N VAL A 19 4.45 1.19 -0.19
CA VAL A 19 4.02 0.11 0.71
C VAL A 19 3.42 0.70 1.98
N PHE A 20 2.21 0.25 2.33
CA PHE A 20 1.51 0.59 3.56
C PHE A 20 1.70 -0.52 4.61
N ALA A 21 2.45 -0.22 5.68
CA ALA A 21 2.76 -1.17 6.75
C ALA A 21 2.16 -0.76 8.11
N VAL A 22 1.84 -1.76 8.95
CA VAL A 22 1.33 -1.54 10.31
C VAL A 22 2.46 -1.30 11.28
N ASN A 23 2.44 -0.17 12.00
CA ASN A 23 3.41 0.07 13.06
C ASN A 23 2.97 -0.51 14.42
N SER A 24 3.92 -0.58 15.36
CA SER A 24 3.69 -1.07 16.72
C SER A 24 2.67 -0.23 17.49
N GLU A 25 2.55 1.07 17.19
CA GLU A 25 1.69 2.05 17.85
C GLU A 25 0.22 2.03 17.40
N VAL A 26 -0.19 1.04 16.59
CA VAL A 26 -1.55 1.03 16.03
C VAL A 26 -2.63 0.89 17.13
N LYS A 27 -3.55 1.86 17.17
CA LYS A 27 -4.61 1.92 18.21
C LYS A 27 -5.94 1.30 17.76
N ASN A 28 -6.20 1.21 16.44
CA ASN A 28 -7.43 0.66 15.86
C ASN A 28 -7.52 -0.87 16.10
N THR A 29 -8.70 -1.34 16.51
CA THR A 29 -8.94 -2.75 16.86
C THR A 29 -8.72 -3.72 15.69
N ALA A 30 -9.15 -3.38 14.48
CA ALA A 30 -8.98 -4.22 13.29
C ALA A 30 -7.49 -4.34 12.93
N LEU A 31 -6.76 -3.22 12.94
CA LEU A 31 -5.32 -3.21 12.69
C LEU A 31 -4.52 -3.91 13.79
N LYS A 32 -4.96 -3.85 15.06
CA LYS A 32 -4.37 -4.63 16.16
C LYS A 32 -4.53 -6.13 15.94
N LYS A 33 -5.71 -6.58 15.50
CA LYS A 33 -5.96 -8.00 15.16
C LYS A 33 -5.05 -8.45 14.01
N TYR A 34 -4.98 -7.65 12.95
CA TYR A 34 -4.08 -7.91 11.83
C TYR A 34 -2.62 -8.00 12.30
N LYS A 35 -2.14 -7.00 13.06
CA LYS A 35 -0.79 -6.99 13.65
C LYS A 35 -0.53 -8.21 14.52
N SER A 36 -1.49 -8.62 15.35
CA SER A 36 -1.33 -9.78 16.22
C SER A 36 -1.18 -11.09 15.44
N LYS A 37 -1.78 -11.18 14.24
CA LYS A 37 -1.74 -12.37 13.39
C LYS A 37 -0.52 -12.40 12.47
N HIS A 38 -0.10 -11.25 11.96
CA HIS A 38 0.89 -11.15 10.88
C HIS A 38 2.17 -10.38 11.26
N GLY A 39 2.22 -9.74 12.43
CA GLY A 39 3.33 -8.91 12.87
C GLY A 39 3.30 -7.47 12.32
N THR A 40 4.26 -6.67 12.76
CA THR A 40 4.43 -5.24 12.35
C THR A 40 5.18 -5.07 11.04
N HIS A 41 5.86 -6.11 10.55
CA HIS A 41 6.55 -6.08 9.26
C HIS A 41 5.66 -6.52 8.10
N SER A 42 4.37 -6.75 8.38
CA SER A 42 3.42 -7.17 7.36
C SER A 42 2.88 -5.98 6.58
N ASN A 43 2.90 -6.10 5.26
CA ASN A 43 2.36 -5.11 4.33
C ASN A 43 0.85 -5.29 4.21
N ILE A 44 0.07 -4.26 4.57
CA ILE A 44 -1.38 -4.31 4.40
C ILE A 44 -1.73 -4.04 2.95
N ALA A 45 -1.22 -2.97 2.37
CA ALA A 45 -1.50 -2.63 0.98
C ALA A 45 -0.22 -2.20 0.30
N THR A 46 -0.17 -2.43 -1.00
CA THR A 46 0.86 -1.92 -1.88
C THR A 46 0.18 -1.13 -2.97
N LEU A 47 0.71 0.05 -3.26
CA LEU A 47 0.35 0.86 -4.39
C LEU A 47 1.55 0.88 -5.33
N GLN A 48 1.34 0.57 -6.60
CA GLN A 48 2.37 0.52 -7.62
C GLN A 48 1.91 1.38 -8.79
N ILE A 49 2.76 2.30 -9.21
CA ILE A 49 2.51 3.19 -10.35
C ILE A 49 3.65 2.96 -11.33
N ASP A 50 3.30 2.65 -12.58
CA ASP A 50 4.26 2.62 -13.68
C ASP A 50 4.70 4.05 -14.02
N ALA A 51 6.00 4.33 -13.91
CA ALA A 51 6.58 5.64 -14.13
C ALA A 51 6.72 5.98 -15.63
N ASP A 52 6.66 4.97 -16.50
CA ASP A 52 6.67 5.16 -17.95
C ASP A 52 5.27 5.42 -18.52
N THR A 53 4.24 5.49 -17.66
CA THR A 53 2.87 5.81 -18.09
C THR A 53 2.84 7.20 -18.75
N PRO A 54 2.37 7.29 -20.01
CA PRO A 54 2.23 8.57 -20.71
C PRO A 54 1.35 9.55 -19.93
N GLU A 55 1.61 10.86 -20.03
CA GLU A 55 0.87 11.89 -19.26
C GLU A 55 -0.66 11.77 -19.41
N GLN A 56 -1.15 11.44 -20.60
CA GLN A 56 -2.58 11.28 -20.84
C GLN A 56 -3.23 10.12 -20.07
N ASP A 57 -2.43 9.14 -19.62
CA ASP A 57 -2.89 7.93 -18.95
C ASP A 57 -2.52 7.90 -17.46
N GLN A 58 -1.76 8.88 -16.96
CA GLN A 58 -1.30 8.94 -15.57
C GLN A 58 -2.43 9.01 -14.56
N GLU A 59 -3.51 9.74 -14.85
CA GLU A 59 -4.68 9.82 -13.97
C GLU A 59 -5.40 8.48 -13.84
N ALA A 60 -5.50 7.74 -14.96
CA ALA A 60 -6.09 6.42 -14.99
C ALA A 60 -5.22 5.40 -14.22
N GLU A 61 -3.89 5.45 -14.41
CA GLU A 61 -2.97 4.57 -13.69
C GLU A 61 -2.97 4.85 -12.18
N LEU A 62 -2.97 6.13 -11.79
CA LEU A 62 -3.07 6.50 -10.38
C LEU A 62 -4.38 6.01 -9.75
N SER A 63 -5.50 6.17 -10.46
CA SER A 63 -6.82 5.72 -10.01
C SER A 63 -6.84 4.19 -9.83
N ARG A 64 -6.33 3.45 -10.82
CA ARG A 64 -6.18 1.99 -10.76
C ARG A 64 -5.34 1.55 -9.55
N ALA A 65 -4.19 2.21 -9.34
CA ALA A 65 -3.27 1.89 -8.26
C ALA A 65 -3.87 2.18 -6.88
N LEU A 66 -4.68 3.25 -6.76
CA LEU A 66 -5.41 3.59 -5.54
C LEU A 66 -6.52 2.59 -5.23
N GLU A 67 -7.33 2.23 -6.22
CA GLU A 67 -8.41 1.24 -6.07
C GLU A 67 -7.86 -0.12 -5.64
N GLU A 68 -6.77 -0.56 -6.24
CA GLU A 68 -6.13 -1.83 -5.90
C GLU A 68 -5.55 -1.80 -4.48
N SER A 69 -4.93 -0.69 -4.07
CA SER A 69 -4.47 -0.49 -2.69
C SER A 69 -5.63 -0.50 -1.68
N GLU A 70 -6.76 0.15 -1.99
CA GLU A 70 -7.95 0.12 -1.14
C GLU A 70 -8.52 -1.29 -1.01
N ARG A 71 -8.61 -2.02 -2.13
CA ARG A 71 -9.07 -3.41 -2.15
C ARG A 71 -8.20 -4.31 -1.27
N GLN A 72 -6.87 -4.19 -1.38
CA GLN A 72 -5.94 -4.94 -0.53
C GLN A 72 -6.11 -4.60 0.95
N TYR A 73 -6.29 -3.30 1.28
CA TYR A 73 -6.53 -2.87 2.64
C TYR A 73 -7.82 -3.47 3.21
N ARG A 74 -8.94 -3.36 2.47
CA ARG A 74 -10.23 -3.90 2.88
C ARG A 74 -10.20 -5.43 3.01
N GLY A 75 -9.53 -6.14 2.10
CA GLY A 75 -9.42 -7.60 2.17
C GLY A 75 -8.66 -8.14 3.39
N LYS A 76 -7.84 -7.30 4.05
CA LYS A 76 -7.01 -7.70 5.19
C LYS A 76 -7.47 -7.13 6.53
N VAL A 77 -8.03 -5.92 6.51
CA VAL A 77 -8.34 -5.15 7.72
C VAL A 77 -9.82 -4.75 7.79
N GLY A 78 -10.49 -4.57 6.65
CA GLY A 78 -11.91 -4.25 6.57
C GLY A 78 -12.78 -5.41 7.00
#